data_AF-A0A382KUM4-F1
#
_entry.id   AF-A0A382KUM4-F1
#
_cell.length_a   1.000
_cell.length_b   1.000
_cell.length_c   1.000
_cell.angle_alpha   90.00
_cell.angle_beta   90.00
_cell.angle_gamma   90.00
#
_symmetry.space_group_name_H-M   'P 1'
#
loop_
_entity.id
_entity.type
_entity.pdbx_description
1 polymer ?
#
loop_
_entity_poly.entity_id
_entity_poly.type
_entity_poly.pdbx_seq_one_letter_code
_entity_poly.pdbx_strand_id
1 'polypeptide(L)'
;NITRSLKRVAQQFKIPIVITTQVLSSKLSSRTSRRVTADAIGYSSSFVQDSDTVMSVERDPDYEDRSIVRVILSRTSPHGEVTIKWDWDNMDFTEVTDADDDNDDTEQADGYSDW
;
A
#
# COMPACT_ATOMS: atom_id res chain seq x y z
N ASN A 1 20.91 -8.21 -14.99
CA ASN A 1 20.29 -7.70 -13.75
C ASN A 1 19.47 -6.45 -14.11
N ILE A 2 18.15 -6.60 -14.22
CA ILE A 2 17.23 -5.55 -14.70
C ILE A 2 17.16 -4.39 -13.71
N THR A 3 16.99 -4.68 -12.41
CA THR A 3 16.83 -3.68 -11.34
C THR A 3 18.08 -2.79 -11.22
N ARG A 4 19.28 -3.38 -11.30
CA ARG A 4 20.54 -2.61 -11.32
C ARG A 4 20.66 -1.68 -12.53
N SER A 5 20.15 -2.11 -13.69
CA SER A 5 20.18 -1.29 -14.91
C SER A 5 19.21 -0.12 -14.79
N LEU A 6 17.99 -0.37 -14.27
CA LEU A 6 17.01 0.67 -13.98
C LEU A 6 17.53 1.67 -12.96
N LYS A 7 18.20 1.22 -11.89
CA LYS A 7 18.84 2.10 -10.90
C LYS A 7 19.87 3.03 -11.54
N ARG A 8 20.70 2.52 -12.46
CA ARG A 8 21.67 3.34 -13.19
C ARG A 8 21.00 4.37 -14.09
N VAL A 9 19.91 4.00 -14.79
CA VAL A 9 19.12 4.93 -15.61
C VAL A 9 18.52 6.03 -14.75
N ALA A 10 17.89 5.68 -13.62
CA ALA A 10 17.33 6.65 -12.67
C ALA A 10 18.39 7.65 -12.18
N GLN A 11 19.59 7.16 -11.84
CA GLN A 11 20.71 8.01 -11.41
C GLN A 11 21.28 8.88 -12.54
N GLN A 12 21.38 8.33 -13.76
CA GLN A 12 21.93 9.03 -14.92
C GLN A 12 21.03 10.19 -15.34
N PHE A 13 19.73 9.97 -15.42
CA PHE A 13 18.76 10.99 -15.85
C PHE A 13 18.19 11.81 -14.70
N LYS A 14 18.48 11.43 -13.45
CA LYS A 14 17.96 12.08 -12.23
C LYS A 14 16.43 12.12 -12.19
N ILE A 15 15.79 11.04 -12.64
CA ILE A 15 14.34 10.88 -12.66
C ILE A 15 13.98 9.66 -11.79
N PRO A 16 13.00 9.76 -10.87
CA PRO A 16 12.55 8.61 -10.10
C PRO A 16 11.90 7.58 -11.02
N ILE A 17 12.28 6.31 -10.85
CA ILE A 17 11.66 5.19 -11.57
C ILE A 17 10.87 4.36 -10.56
N VAL A 18 9.57 4.24 -10.80
CA VAL A 18 8.68 3.36 -10.03
C VAL A 18 8.60 2.02 -10.72
N ILE A 19 8.80 0.94 -9.97
CA ILE A 19 8.75 -0.44 -10.47
C ILE A 19 7.76 -1.20 -9.59
N THR A 20 6.85 -1.93 -10.21
CA THR A 20 5.88 -2.78 -9.51
C THR A 20 6.28 -4.24 -9.60
N THR A 21 6.09 -4.99 -8.52
CA THR A 21 6.24 -6.45 -8.51
C THR A 21 5.13 -7.08 -7.67
N GLN A 22 4.81 -8.33 -7.96
CA GLN A 22 3.82 -9.08 -7.21
C GLN A 22 4.45 -9.71 -5.97
N VAL A 23 3.68 -9.74 -4.88
CA VAL A 23 4.02 -10.51 -3.69
C VAL A 23 3.74 -11.99 -3.92
N LEU A 24 4.57 -12.86 -3.35
CA LEU A 24 4.31 -14.29 -3.35
C LEU A 24 3.27 -14.59 -2.27
N SER A 25 2.07 -14.98 -2.69
CA SER A 25 0.96 -15.31 -1.79
C SER A 25 1.34 -16.41 -0.78
N SER A 26 2.21 -17.34 -1.16
CA SER A 26 2.74 -18.40 -0.29
C SER A 26 3.63 -17.90 0.85
N LYS A 27 4.12 -16.66 0.77
CA LYS A 27 5.03 -16.05 1.75
C LYS A 27 4.38 -14.95 2.58
N LEU A 28 3.08 -14.71 2.43
CA LEU A 28 2.35 -13.80 3.29
C LEU A 28 2.19 -14.42 4.68
N SER A 29 2.52 -13.67 5.72
CA SER A 29 2.61 -14.18 7.10
C SER A 29 1.26 -14.56 7.71
N SER A 30 0.16 -14.01 7.21
CA SER A 30 -1.20 -14.28 7.68
C SER A 30 -2.17 -14.30 6.50
N ARG A 31 -3.11 -15.25 6.50
CA ARG A 31 -4.20 -15.29 5.50
C ARG A 31 -5.24 -14.19 5.74
N THR A 32 -5.38 -13.74 6.98
CA THR A 32 -6.38 -12.74 7.39
C THR A 32 -5.87 -11.33 7.13
N SER A 33 -4.77 -10.92 7.77
CA SER A 33 -4.25 -9.55 7.60
C SER A 33 -3.48 -9.34 6.30
N ARG A 34 -3.05 -10.42 5.62
CA ARG A 34 -2.24 -10.39 4.39
C ARG A 34 -1.06 -9.41 4.42
N ARG A 35 -0.53 -9.14 5.62
CA ARG A 35 0.55 -8.18 5.83
C ARG A 35 1.78 -8.56 4.98
N VAL A 36 2.23 -7.62 4.15
CA VAL A 36 3.37 -7.81 3.26
C VAL A 36 4.67 -7.57 4.04
N THR A 37 5.57 -8.54 3.97
CA THR A 37 6.92 -8.45 4.52
C THR A 37 7.95 -8.46 3.38
N ALA A 38 9.18 -8.04 3.66
CA ALA A 38 10.26 -8.03 2.67
C ALA A 38 10.50 -9.41 2.04
N ASP A 39 10.34 -10.49 2.82
CA ASP A 39 10.52 -11.87 2.35
C ASP A 39 9.45 -12.32 1.35
N ALA A 40 8.27 -11.68 1.40
CA ALA A 40 7.15 -11.95 0.51
C ALA A 40 7.32 -11.30 -0.87
N ILE A 41 8.27 -10.37 -1.03
CA ILE A 41 8.55 -9.72 -2.32
C ILE A 41 9.11 -10.78 -3.27
N GLY A 42 8.37 -11.04 -4.36
CA GLY A 42 8.63 -12.17 -5.22
C GLY A 42 9.83 -12.03 -6.16
N TYR A 43 10.17 -13.17 -6.78
CA TYR A 43 11.01 -13.38 -7.96
C TYR A 43 12.48 -12.94 -7.92
N SER A 44 12.87 -11.87 -7.21
CA SER A 44 14.28 -11.48 -7.12
C SER A 44 14.60 -10.62 -5.91
N SER A 45 15.57 -11.06 -5.12
CA SER A 45 16.19 -10.25 -4.06
C SER A 45 16.83 -8.96 -4.61
N SER A 46 17.15 -8.90 -5.91
CA SER A 46 17.74 -7.70 -6.52
C SER A 46 16.77 -6.52 -6.52
N PHE A 47 15.46 -6.77 -6.56
CA PHE A 47 14.45 -5.72 -6.45
C PHE A 47 14.59 -4.95 -5.14
N VAL A 48 14.69 -5.68 -4.03
CA VAL A 48 14.86 -5.11 -2.70
C VAL A 48 16.23 -4.43 -2.55
N GLN A 49 17.29 -5.12 -2.95
CA GLN A 49 18.66 -4.64 -2.74
C GLN A 49 18.99 -3.38 -3.56
N ASP A 50 18.52 -3.31 -4.80
CA ASP A 50 18.84 -2.20 -5.72
C ASP A 50 17.93 -0.97 -5.52
N SER A 51 16.77 -1.13 -4.85
CA SER A 51 15.80 -0.05 -4.62
C SER A 51 16.25 0.94 -3.55
N ASP A 52 15.79 2.19 -3.66
CA ASP A 52 15.96 3.21 -2.60
C ASP A 52 14.89 3.08 -1.53
N THR A 53 13.65 2.85 -1.95
CA THR A 53 12.47 2.66 -1.10
C THR A 53 11.63 1.54 -1.69
N VAL A 54 11.09 0.69 -0.81
CA VAL A 54 10.18 -0.40 -1.17
C VAL A 54 8.90 -0.22 -0.38
N MET A 55 7.78 -0.10 -1.10
CA MET A 55 6.46 0.05 -0.53
C MET A 55 5.59 -1.15 -0.88
N SER A 56 4.73 -1.54 0.05
CA SER A 56 3.60 -2.45 -0.22
C SER A 56 2.31 -1.68 -0.24
N VAL A 57 1.38 -2.19 -1.05
CA VAL A 57 -0.03 -1.87 -0.94
C VAL A 57 -0.72 -3.17 -0.55
N GLU A 58 -1.41 -3.16 0.58
CA GLU A 58 -2.15 -4.29 1.10
C GLU A 58 -3.58 -3.87 1.42
N ARG A 59 -4.51 -4.81 1.34
CA ARG A 59 -5.92 -4.54 1.66
C ARG A 59 -6.06 -4.39 3.17
N ASP A 60 -6.88 -3.43 3.60
CA ASP A 60 -7.27 -3.31 5.00
C ASP A 60 -8.09 -4.56 5.41
N PRO A 61 -7.76 -5.22 6.54
CA PRO A 61 -8.50 -6.40 6.98
C PRO A 61 -9.92 -6.09 7.45
N ASP A 62 -10.18 -4.87 7.90
CA ASP A 62 -11.42 -4.46 8.55
C ASP A 62 -12.37 -3.74 7.57
N TYR A 63 -11.81 -3.02 6.59
CA TYR A 63 -12.56 -2.25 5.59
C TYR A 63 -12.26 -2.70 4.14
N GLU A 64 -13.29 -2.93 3.32
CA GLU A 64 -13.10 -3.41 1.93
C GLU A 64 -12.63 -2.32 0.97
N ASP A 65 -13.02 -1.09 1.23
CA ASP A 65 -12.81 0.12 0.44
C ASP A 65 -11.57 0.90 0.88
N ARG A 66 -10.75 0.32 1.77
CA ARG A 66 -9.50 0.91 2.26
C ARG A 66 -8.32 0.00 1.95
N SER A 67 -7.17 0.61 1.74
CA SER A 67 -5.89 -0.09 1.58
C SER A 67 -4.81 0.59 2.39
N ILE A 68 -3.86 -0.21 2.88
CA ILE A 68 -2.74 0.26 3.66
C ILE A 68 -1.52 0.31 2.75
N VAL A 69 -0.93 1.49 2.61
CA VAL A 69 0.36 1.69 1.95
C VAL A 69 1.44 1.76 3.01
N ARG A 70 2.45 0.88 2.92
CA ARG A 70 3.53 0.79 3.92
C ARG A 70 4.90 0.86 3.28
N VAL A 71 5.79 1.65 3.87
CA VAL A 71 7.22 1.59 3.58
C VAL A 71 7.82 0.37 4.29
N ILE A 72 8.10 -0.69 3.54
CA ILE A 72 8.69 -1.93 4.07
C ILE A 72 10.20 -1.75 4.29
N LEU A 73 10.88 -1.18 3.31
CA LEU A 73 12.32 -0.95 3.37
C LEU A 73 12.65 0.42 2.80
N SER A 74 13.64 1.08 3.40
CA SER A 74 14.15 2.35 2.93
C SER A 74 15.62 2.50 3.29
N ARG A 75 16.39 3.14 2.41
CA ARG A 75 17.80 3.42 2.66
C ARG A 75 18.03 4.60 3.61
N THR A 76 17.13 5.58 3.60
CA THR A 76 17.36 6.88 4.28
C THR A 76 16.14 7.44 5.00
N SER A 77 14.96 6.83 4.87
CA SER A 77 13.73 7.32 5.51
C SER A 77 13.25 6.38 6.62
N PRO A 78 12.48 6.90 7.60
CA PRO A 78 11.72 6.08 8.52
C PRO A 78 10.77 5.13 7.78
N HIS A 79 10.38 4.07 8.49
CA HIS A 79 9.27 3.21 8.08
C HIS A 79 7.98 3.82 8.62
N GLY A 80 6.95 3.83 7.80
CA GLY A 80 5.63 4.36 8.12
C GLY A 80 4.57 3.69 7.27
N GLU A 81 3.32 3.84 7.68
CA GLU A 81 2.16 3.38 6.95
C GLU A 81 1.09 4.46 6.91
N VAL A 82 0.29 4.44 5.86
CA VAL A 82 -0.86 5.31 5.67
C VAL A 82 -2.01 4.46 5.14
N THR A 83 -3.21 4.70 5.67
CA THR A 83 -4.44 4.10 5.15
C THR A 83 -5.01 5.05 4.11
N ILE A 84 -5.34 4.53 2.95
CA ILE A 84 -5.92 5.27 1.83
C ILE A 84 -7.27 4.67 1.45
N LYS A 85 -8.12 5.50 0.87
CA LYS A 85 -9.30 5.02 0.13
C LYS A 85 -8.85 4.17 -1.05
N TRP A 86 -9.68 3.21 -1.41
CA TRP A 86 -9.45 2.27 -2.50
C TRP A 86 -10.64 2.28 -3.47
N ASP A 87 -10.98 3.49 -3.93
CA ASP A 87 -12.12 3.72 -4.83
C ASP A 87 -11.67 3.68 -6.30
N TRP A 88 -12.09 2.63 -7.00
CA TRP A 88 -11.82 2.46 -8.42
C TRP A 88 -12.80 3.18 -9.34
N ASP A 89 -14.00 3.49 -8.84
CA ASP A 89 -15.04 4.12 -9.63
C ASP A 89 -14.74 5.60 -9.84
N ASN A 90 -14.25 6.28 -8.78
CA ASN A 90 -13.87 7.69 -8.82
C ASN A 90 -12.35 7.92 -8.87
N MET A 91 -11.55 6.86 -8.79
CA MET A 91 -10.07 6.94 -8.70
C MET A 91 -9.61 7.79 -7.51
N ASP A 92 -10.31 7.69 -6.38
CA ASP A 92 -9.97 8.36 -5.13
C ASP A 92 -9.10 7.46 -4.25
N PHE A 93 -7.88 7.94 -3.99
CA PHE A 93 -6.88 7.29 -3.16
C PHE A 93 -6.36 8.23 -2.06
N THR A 94 -7.23 9.13 -1.60
CA THR A 94 -6.92 10.08 -0.52
C THR A 94 -6.66 9.33 0.79
N GLU A 95 -5.78 9.89 1.61
CA GLU A 95 -5.51 9.41 2.97
C GLU A 95 -6.78 9.44 3.82
N VAL A 96 -7.05 8.35 4.53
CA VAL A 96 -8.11 8.26 5.52
C VAL A 96 -7.54 8.77 6.84
N THR A 97 -8.18 9.78 7.41
CA THR A 97 -7.82 10.34 8.71
C THR A 97 -8.85 9.91 9.76
N ASP A 98 -8.51 9.98 11.05
CA ASP A 98 -9.44 9.64 12.14
C ASP A 98 -10.73 10.48 12.09
N ALA A 99 -10.70 11.66 11.46
CA ALA A 99 -11.87 12.51 11.27
C ALA A 99 -12.86 11.97 10.22
N ASP A 100 -12.40 11.09 9.33
CA ASP A 100 -13.25 10.47 8.30
C ASP A 100 -14.04 9.29 8.86
N ASP A 101 -13.59 8.66 9.95
CA ASP A 101 -14.25 7.49 10.58
C ASP A 101 -15.53 7.88 11.35
N ASP A 102 -15.63 9.13 11.83
CA ASP A 102 -16.79 9.64 12.59
C ASP A 102 -18.02 9.93 11.69
N ASN A 103 -17.85 9.93 10.35
CA ASN A 103 -18.90 10.38 9.43
C ASN A 103 -19.73 9.23 8.83
N ASP A 104 -19.21 8.01 8.81
CA ASP A 104 -19.88 6.82 8.23
C ASP A 104 -21.00 6.25 9.15
N ASP A 105 -21.08 6.67 10.41
CA ASP A 105 -22.12 6.23 11.35
C ASP A 105 -23.43 7.04 11.24
N THR A 106 -23.52 8.05 10.36
CA THR A 106 -24.69 8.95 10.31
C THR A 106 -25.72 8.66 9.21
N GLU A 107 -25.48 7.74 8.29
CA GLU A 107 -26.44 7.42 7.19
C GLU A 107 -27.41 6.26 7.50
N GLN A 108 -27.77 6.03 8.76
CA GLN A 108 -28.83 5.07 9.11
C GLN A 108 -29.70 5.54 10.28
N ALA A 109 -30.28 6.74 10.18
CA ALA A 109 -31.24 7.25 11.16
C ALA A 109 -32.48 7.91 10.54
N ASP A 110 -33.02 7.41 9.42
CA ASP A 110 -34.33 7.84 8.92
C ASP A 110 -35.30 6.65 8.82
N GLY A 111 -36.04 6.42 9.91
CA GLY A 111 -37.02 5.35 9.97
C GLY A 111 -37.90 5.31 11.22
N TYR A 112 -38.20 6.44 11.86
CA TYR A 112 -39.31 6.52 12.82
C TYR A 112 -40.40 7.45 12.27
N SER A 113 -41.43 6.85 11.67
CA SER A 113 -42.70 7.53 11.39
C SER A 113 -43.64 7.32 12.57
N ASP A 114 -43.96 8.41 13.26
CA ASP A 114 -44.94 8.47 14.35
C ASP A 114 -46.36 8.31 13.78
N TRP A 115 -47.06 7.24 14.19
CA TRP A 115 -48.52 7.06 14.06
C TRP A 115 -49.05 6.25 15.24
#